data_AF-A0A833PE72-F1
#
_entry.id   AF-A0A833PE72-F1
#
_cell.length_a   1.000
_cell.length_b   1.000
_cell.length_c   1.000
_cell.angle_alpha   90.00
_cell.angle_beta   90.00
_cell.angle_gamma   90.00
#
_symmetry.space_group_name_H-M   'P 1'
#
loop_
_entity.id
_entity.type
_entity.pdbx_description
1 polymer ?
#
loop_
_entity_poly.entity_id
_entity_poly.type
_entity_poly.pdbx_seq_one_letter_code
_entity_poly.pdbx_strand_id
1 'polypeptide(L)' 'MSLGATYDFNSNWYGIASVSYAKLNNEARIDVIDANTGNRLIHSKTKVDIDPLITYLGVGYRF' A
#
# COMPACT_ATOMS: atom_id res chain seq x y z
N MET A 1 7.75 -4.88 4.42
CA MET A 1 8.80 -5.88 4.08
C MET A 1 8.67 -6.22 2.61
N SER A 2 9.78 -6.30 1.87
CA SER A 2 9.78 -6.60 0.43
C SER A 2 10.69 -7.77 0.11
N LEU A 3 10.25 -8.64 -0.80
CA LEU A 3 11.02 -9.71 -1.42
C LEU A 3 11.04 -9.49 -2.92
N GLY A 4 12.20 -9.71 -3.55
CA GLY A 4 12.34 -9.62 -4.99
C GLY A 4 13.27 -10.71 -5.51
N ALA A 5 12.96 -11.20 -6.72
CA ALA A 5 13.76 -12.15 -7.48
C ALA A 5 13.95 -11.61 -8.91
N THR A 6 15.13 -11.83 -9.46
CA THR A 6 15.45 -11.53 -10.86
C THR A 6 15.94 -12.82 -11.51
N TYR A 7 15.46 -13.12 -12.71
CA TYR A 7 15.84 -14.30 -13.47
C TYR A 7 16.31 -13.89 -14.87
N ASP A 8 17.54 -14.25 -15.21
CA ASP A 8 18.09 -13.97 -16.53
C ASP A 8 17.75 -15.12 -17.48
N PHE A 9 16.90 -14.85 -18.48
CA PHE A 9 16.52 -15.84 -19.48
C PHE A 9 17.58 -16.01 -20.56
N ASN A 10 18.22 -14.90 -20.95
CA ASN A 10 19.33 -14.84 -21.90
C ASN A 10 20.19 -13.59 -21.59
N SER A 11 21.38 -13.46 -22.18
CA SER A 11 22.27 -12.30 -21.93
C SER A 11 21.62 -10.93 -22.13
N ASN A 12 20.59 -10.85 -22.97
CA ASN A 12 19.87 -9.60 -23.24
C ASN A 12 18.51 -9.52 -22.55
N TRP A 13 17.94 -10.61 -22.04
CA TRP A 13 16.56 -10.64 -21.53
C TRP A 13 16.53 -11.13 -20.08
N TYR A 14 15.93 -10.33 -19.20
CA TYR A 14 15.77 -10.66 -17.79
C TYR A 14 14.34 -10.41 -17.33
N GLY A 15 13.84 -11.27 -16.45
CA GLY A 15 12.58 -11.10 -15.76
C GLY A 15 12.82 -10.62 -14.34
N ILE A 16 11.97 -9.71 -13.87
CA ILE A 16 11.90 -9.27 -12.48
C ILE A 16 10.54 -9.64 -11.91
N ALA A 17 10.57 -10.17 -10.70
CA ALA A 17 9.39 -10.36 -9.87
C ALA A 17 9.67 -9.80 -8.49
N SER A 18 8.77 -8.99 -7.95
CA SER A 18 8.85 -8.54 -6.56
C SER A 18 7.49 -8.49 -5.90
N VAL A 19 7.50 -8.67 -4.59
CA VAL A 19 6.34 -8.60 -3.73
C VAL A 19 6.72 -7.78 -2.51
N SER A 20 5.88 -6.83 -2.13
CA SER A 20 6.10 -6.00 -0.98
C SER A 20 4.82 -5.84 -0.18
N TYR A 21 4.98 -5.90 1.13
CA TYR A 21 3.93 -5.73 2.09
C TYR A 21 4.15 -4.42 2.82
N ALA A 22 3.19 -3.52 2.72
CA ALA A 22 3.18 -2.28 3.49
C ALA A 22 2.07 -2.41 4.54
N LYS A 23 2.40 -2.23 5.82
CA LYS A 23 1.40 -2.18 6.89
C LYS A 23 0.93 -0.74 6.99
N LEU A 24 -0.20 -0.41 6.40
CA LEU A 24 -0.74 0.94 6.41
C LEU A 24 -1.70 1.08 7.59
N ASN A 25 -1.16 1.50 8.73
CA ASN A 25 -1.94 1.77 9.92
C ASN A 25 -2.53 3.19 9.79
N ASN A 26 -3.71 3.33 9.17
CA ASN A 26 -4.31 4.63 8.91
C ASN A 26 -5.42 4.92 9.94
N GLU A 27 -5.16 5.84 10.87
CA GLU A 27 -6.15 6.32 11.85
C GLU A 27 -6.91 7.51 11.25
N ALA A 28 -8.01 7.23 10.54
CA ALA A 28 -8.89 8.28 10.05
C ALA A 28 -9.76 8.79 11.20
N ARG A 29 -9.45 9.98 11.72
CA ARG A 29 -10.27 10.67 12.72
C ARG A 29 -11.24 11.61 12.01
N ILE A 30 -12.52 11.21 11.94
CA ILE A 30 -13.58 12.04 11.40
C ILE A 30 -14.16 12.84 12.56
N ASP A 31 -13.76 14.11 12.69
CA ASP A 31 -14.34 15.06 13.65
C ASP A 31 -15.54 15.77 12.99
N VAL A 32 -16.75 15.27 13.23
CA VAL A 32 -17.98 15.98 12.85
C VAL A 32 -18.29 17.02 13.93
N ILE A 33 -18.11 18.30 13.59
CA ILE A 33 -18.47 19.43 14.45
C ILE A 33 -19.76 20.05 13.91
N ASP A 34 -20.83 19.98 14.70
CA ASP A 34 -22.09 20.65 14.41
C ASP A 34 -21.90 22.18 14.54
N ALA A 35 -22.01 22.89 13.43
CA ALA A 35 -21.74 24.33 13.35
C ALA A 35 -22.81 25.21 14.04
N ASN A 36 -23.96 24.65 14.44
CA ASN A 36 -25.07 25.41 15.03
C ASN A 36 -25.18 25.26 16.56
N THR A 37 -24.71 24.14 17.14
CA THR A 37 -24.91 23.85 18.57
C THR A 37 -23.63 23.50 19.33
N GLY A 38 -22.49 23.35 18.66
CA GLY A 38 -21.20 23.05 19.31
C GLY A 38 -21.09 21.65 19.91
N ASN A 39 -22.10 20.79 19.74
CA ASN A 39 -22.12 19.43 20.28
C ASN A 39 -21.49 18.41 19.32
N ARG A 40 -20.42 17.76 19.77
CA ARG A 40 -19.74 16.65 19.07
C ARG A 40 -20.49 15.34 19.32
N LEU A 41 -21.40 14.94 18.43
CA LEU A 41 -22.27 13.77 18.67
C LEU A 41 -21.69 12.42 18.24
N ILE A 42 -20.68 12.34 17.35
CA ILE A 42 -20.21 11.06 16.83
C ILE A 42 -18.68 11.04 16.73
N HIS A 43 -18.06 10.18 17.54
CA HIS A 43 -16.62 9.93 17.55
C HIS A 43 -16.35 8.56 16.89
N SER A 44 -16.39 8.50 15.56
CA SER A 44 -16.06 7.28 14.83
C SER A 44 -14.56 7.24 14.56
N LYS A 45 -13.80 6.60 15.46
CA LYS A 45 -12.42 6.18 15.19
C LYS A 45 -12.45 4.92 14.34
N THR A 46 -12.46 5.06 13.03
CA THR A 46 -12.30 3.91 12.14
C THR A 46 -10.81 3.62 12.01
N LYS A 47 -10.33 2.61 12.74
CA LYS A 47 -9.00 2.04 12.49
C LYS A 47 -9.09 1.27 11.19
N VAL A 48 -8.45 1.80 10.17
CA VAL A 48 -8.38 1.17 8.86
C VAL A 48 -7.03 0.48 8.79
N ASP A 49 -6.97 -0.75 9.29
CA ASP A 49 -5.81 -1.64 9.16
C ASP A 49 -5.83 -2.22 7.73
N ILE A 50 -5.26 -1.48 6.77
CA ILE A 50 -5.11 -1.97 5.39
C ILE A 50 -3.69 -2.51 5.25
N ASP A 51 -3.62 -3.78 4.87
CA ASP A 51 -2.40 -4.52 4.63
C ASP A 51 -2.21 -4.77 3.12
N PRO A 52 -1.86 -3.75 2.31
CA PRO A 52 -1.68 -3.93 0.88
C PRO A 52 -0.49 -4.86 0.58
N LEU A 53 -0.78 -5.95 -0.13
CA LEU A 53 0.21 -6.76 -0.81
C LEU A 53 0.42 -6.20 -2.23
N ILE A 54 1.56 -5.54 -2.44
CA ILE A 54 1.96 -4.98 -3.73
C ILE A 54 2.81 -6.02 -4.44
N THR A 55 2.39 -6.47 -5.62
CA THR A 55 3.16 -7.38 -6.48
C THR A 55 3.57 -6.68 -7.76
N TYR A 56 4.76 -6.99 -8.26
CA TYR A 56 5.33 -6.41 -9.46
C TYR A 56 5.97 -7.52 -10.30
N LEU A 57 5.64 -7.54 -11.58
CA LEU A 57 6.21 -8.45 -12.57
C LEU A 57 6.62 -7.62 -13.78
N GLY A 58 7.85 -7.80 -14.25
CA GLY A 58 8.39 -7.07 -15.39
C GLY A 58 9.39 -7.88 -16.19
N VAL A 59 9.53 -7.54 -17.47
CA VAL A 59 10.57 -8.09 -18.35
C VAL A 59 11.40 -6.92 -18.86
N GLY A 60 12.73 -7.09 -18.89
CA GLY A 60 13.67 -6.08 -19.33
C GLY A 60 14.58 -6.61 -20.42
N TYR A 61 14.97 -5.72 -21.33
CA TYR A 61 15.97 -5.97 -22.36
C TYR A 61 17.21 -5.11 -22.11
N ARG A 62 18.42 -5.70 -22.17
CA ARG A 62 19.71 -5.01 -22.11
C ARG A 62 20.43 -5.15 -23.46
N PHE A 63 20.79 -4.00 -24.05
CA PHE A 63 21.56 -3.85 -25.28
C PHE A 63 23.05 -3.91 -24.99
#